data_AF-A0AAW1VXC7-F1
#
_entry.id   AF-A0AAW1VXC7-F1
#
_cell.length_a   1.000
_cell.length_b   1.000
_cell.length_c   1.000
_cell.angle_alpha   90.00
_cell.angle_beta   90.00
_cell.angle_gamma   90.00
#
_symmetry.space_group_name_H-M   'P 1'
#
loop_
_entity.id
_entity.type
_entity.pdbx_description
1 polymer ?
#
loop_
_entity_poly.entity_id
_entity_poly.type
_entity_poly.pdbx_seq_one_letter_code
_entity_poly.pdbx_strand_id
1 'polypeptide(L)'
;MDQIQHKYVTVQGLKLHVADIGTGPNVVPKPDSGPSRPTVADTDSPTRLPQPEKTSSHDLINDLLGILDALAIPKVFLIGKDFGARPAYLFALLHPEKVLGVVTMGVPYRPPQTRSPYDKSLPEGFYINRWREPGRAEADFGRLDAKTVVRNVYILFSRSELPIAAENQEIMDMVDSSTPLPPWFTEEDLEAYGKLYEKSGFQTALQMPYRASTDDLGTSESIVKVPVRSFVPDLGDCISAGKEHIFVQEQSPELVNELILTFLRKYV
;
A
#
# COMPACT_ATOMS: atom_id res chain seq x y z
N MET A 1 8.38 -19.60 -2.14
CA MET A 1 8.37 -18.52 -3.15
C MET A 1 8.37 -19.05 -4.58
N ASP A 2 8.86 -20.28 -4.83
CA ASP A 2 9.12 -20.85 -6.16
C ASP A 2 7.93 -20.98 -7.13
N GLN A 3 6.70 -20.71 -6.66
CA GLN A 3 5.49 -20.74 -7.48
C GLN A 3 5.00 -19.34 -7.90
N ILE A 4 5.62 -18.27 -7.39
CA ILE A 4 5.30 -16.89 -7.79
C ILE A 4 5.92 -16.64 -9.16
N GLN A 5 5.09 -16.26 -10.12
CA GLN A 5 5.52 -15.86 -11.45
C GLN A 5 5.76 -14.36 -11.48
N HIS A 6 6.92 -13.96 -11.98
CA HIS A 6 7.25 -12.55 -12.17
C HIS A 6 7.15 -12.18 -13.65
N LYS A 7 6.30 -11.21 -13.96
CA LYS A 7 6.12 -10.68 -15.31
C LYS A 7 6.25 -9.17 -15.33
N TYR A 8 6.39 -8.62 -16.53
CA TYR A 8 6.40 -7.17 -16.74
C TYR A 8 5.31 -6.81 -17.74
N VAL A 9 4.53 -5.79 -17.41
CA VAL A 9 3.54 -5.20 -18.31
C VAL A 9 3.95 -3.76 -18.63
N THR A 10 3.65 -3.32 -19.84
CA THR A 10 3.91 -1.93 -20.24
C THR A 10 2.61 -1.15 -20.17
N VAL A 11 2.56 -0.14 -19.30
CA VAL A 11 1.39 0.71 -19.07
C VAL A 11 1.84 2.15 -19.15
N GLN A 12 1.26 2.94 -20.05
CA GLN A 12 1.61 4.36 -20.24
C GLN A 12 3.11 4.63 -20.44
N GLY A 13 3.82 3.69 -21.07
CA GLY A 13 5.27 3.78 -21.28
C GLY A 13 6.11 3.37 -20.07
N LEU A 14 5.49 3.06 -18.93
CA LEU A 14 6.13 2.48 -17.75
C LEU A 14 6.20 0.96 -17.87
N LYS A 15 7.35 0.38 -17.51
CA LYS A 15 7.52 -1.06 -17.39
C LYS A 15 7.25 -1.48 -15.95
N LEU A 16 6.03 -1.93 -15.68
CA LEU A 16 5.57 -2.30 -14.34
C LEU A 16 5.82 -3.78 -14.08
N HIS A 17 6.37 -4.10 -12.91
CA HIS A 17 6.56 -5.47 -12.44
C HIS A 17 5.27 -5.98 -11.80
N VAL A 18 4.89 -7.23 -12.12
CA VAL A 18 3.75 -7.91 -11.52
C VAL A 18 4.24 -9.27 -11.04
N ALA A 19 4.15 -9.49 -9.72
CA ALA A 19 4.19 -10.83 -9.14
C ALA A 19 2.79 -11.43 -9.23
N ASP A 20 2.65 -12.70 -9.62
CA ASP A 20 1.38 -13.40 -9.78
C ASP A 20 1.51 -14.82 -9.26
N ILE A 21 0.47 -15.32 -8.60
CA ILE A 21 0.38 -16.69 -8.13
C ILE A 21 -1.08 -17.17 -8.19
N GLY A 22 -1.27 -18.39 -8.68
CA GLY A 22 -2.59 -19.03 -8.80
C GLY A 22 -3.06 -19.20 -10.24
N THR A 23 -4.17 -19.93 -10.41
CA THR A 23 -4.77 -20.28 -11.72
C THR A 23 -6.28 -20.01 -11.73
N GLY A 24 -6.72 -18.97 -11.02
CA GLY A 24 -8.13 -18.55 -11.02
C GLY A 24 -8.58 -17.99 -12.38
N PRO A 25 -9.90 -17.91 -12.66
CA PRO A 25 -10.49 -17.65 -13.98
C PRO A 25 -10.21 -16.26 -14.60
N ASN A 26 -9.23 -15.51 -14.10
CA ASN A 26 -8.77 -14.26 -14.71
C ASN A 26 -7.64 -14.46 -15.74
N VAL A 27 -7.41 -15.70 -16.20
CA VAL A 27 -6.68 -16.02 -17.44
C VAL A 27 -7.43 -17.19 -18.11
N VAL A 28 -7.91 -17.03 -19.35
CA VAL A 28 -8.78 -18.01 -20.07
C VAL A 28 -8.06 -18.50 -21.34
N PRO A 29 -8.04 -19.81 -21.67
CA PRO A 29 -9.25 -20.54 -22.09
C PRO A 29 -9.54 -21.93 -21.49
N LYS A 30 -10.68 -21.98 -20.77
CA LYS A 30 -11.83 -22.94 -20.84
C LYS A 30 -11.65 -24.41 -20.34
N PRO A 31 -12.76 -25.16 -20.21
CA PRO A 31 -13.66 -25.28 -19.05
C PRO A 31 -13.37 -26.56 -18.25
N ASP A 32 -13.31 -26.47 -16.92
CA ASP A 32 -13.97 -27.39 -15.98
C ASP A 32 -13.59 -27.01 -14.53
N SER A 33 -14.57 -27.17 -13.66
CA SER A 33 -14.66 -26.69 -12.27
C SER A 33 -13.46 -26.97 -11.37
N GLY A 34 -12.97 -25.93 -10.68
CA GLY A 34 -12.08 -26.02 -9.51
C GLY A 34 -11.94 -24.65 -8.83
N PRO A 35 -11.67 -24.58 -7.51
CA PRO A 35 -11.85 -23.37 -6.71
C PRO A 35 -10.93 -22.24 -7.16
N SER A 36 -11.54 -21.08 -7.45
CA SER A 36 -10.89 -19.84 -7.83
C SER A 36 -9.88 -19.41 -6.76
N ARG A 37 -8.58 -19.46 -7.08
CA ARG A 37 -7.54 -18.83 -6.26
C ARG A 37 -7.37 -17.36 -6.68
N PRO A 38 -7.30 -16.41 -5.75
CA PRO A 38 -7.09 -15.00 -6.08
C PRO A 38 -5.70 -14.81 -6.71
N THR A 39 -5.65 -14.08 -7.83
CA THR A 39 -4.42 -13.50 -8.36
C THR A 39 -4.04 -12.33 -7.46
N VAL A 40 -2.89 -12.41 -6.80
CA VAL A 40 -2.32 -11.31 -6.03
C VAL A 40 -1.31 -10.61 -6.92
N ALA A 41 -1.62 -9.38 -7.33
CA ALA A 41 -0.60 -8.48 -7.89
C ALA A 41 0.03 -7.73 -6.72
N ASP A 42 1.27 -8.08 -6.41
CA ASP A 42 2.04 -7.40 -5.36
C ASP A 42 2.76 -6.18 -5.96
N THR A 43 2.53 -5.00 -5.36
CA THR A 43 3.19 -3.73 -5.72
C THR A 43 4.14 -3.23 -4.62
N ASP A 44 4.45 -4.04 -3.59
CA ASP A 44 5.37 -3.66 -2.51
C ASP A 44 6.83 -3.52 -2.98
N SER A 45 7.12 -3.81 -4.26
CA SER A 45 8.39 -3.50 -4.89
C SER A 45 8.44 -2.03 -5.34
N PRO A 46 9.23 -1.15 -4.69
CA PRO A 46 9.40 0.23 -5.11
C PRO A 46 10.01 0.24 -6.52
N THR A 47 9.21 0.68 -7.50
CA THR A 47 9.70 0.90 -8.85
C THR A 47 10.20 2.33 -8.97
N ARG A 48 11.42 2.51 -9.45
CA ARG A 48 11.93 3.85 -9.77
C ARG A 48 11.10 4.44 -10.90
N LEU A 49 10.30 5.45 -10.60
CA LEU A 49 9.54 6.18 -11.60
C LEU A 49 10.43 7.24 -12.28
N PRO A 50 10.15 7.63 -13.53
CA PRO A 50 10.97 8.62 -14.25
C PRO A 50 10.93 10.02 -13.63
N GLN A 51 9.81 10.40 -13.01
CA GLN A 51 9.58 11.71 -12.38
C GLN A 51 8.86 11.48 -11.03
N PRO A 52 9.55 10.88 -10.04
CA PRO A 52 8.94 10.44 -8.80
C PRO A 52 8.25 11.60 -8.07
N GLU A 53 8.79 12.81 -8.11
CA GLU A 53 8.23 14.03 -7.50
C GLU A 53 6.92 14.54 -8.12
N LYS A 54 6.55 14.07 -9.32
CA LYS A 54 5.30 14.43 -9.98
C LYS A 54 4.23 13.35 -9.93
N THR A 55 4.55 12.22 -9.32
CA THR A 55 3.60 11.11 -9.19
C THR A 55 2.42 11.54 -8.33
N SER A 56 1.23 11.30 -8.85
CA SER A 56 -0.06 11.66 -8.26
C SER A 56 -0.90 10.41 -7.98
N SER A 57 -1.99 10.60 -7.22
CA SER A 57 -2.95 9.51 -7.01
C SER A 57 -3.63 9.04 -8.32
N HIS A 58 -3.76 9.93 -9.31
CA HIS A 58 -4.30 9.57 -10.62
C HIS A 58 -3.39 8.62 -11.39
N ASP A 59 -2.07 8.80 -11.29
CA ASP A 59 -1.11 7.93 -11.97
C ASP A 59 -1.24 6.49 -11.47
N LEU A 60 -1.35 6.28 -10.15
CA LEU A 60 -1.55 4.94 -9.59
C LEU A 60 -2.86 4.26 -10.02
N ILE A 61 -3.94 5.04 -10.12
CA ILE A 61 -5.26 4.54 -10.56
C ILE A 61 -5.20 4.13 -12.02
N ASN A 62 -4.58 4.98 -12.84
CA ASN A 62 -4.38 4.77 -14.27
C ASN A 62 -3.44 3.57 -14.55
N ASP A 63 -2.37 3.43 -13.76
CA ASP A 63 -1.47 2.29 -13.82
C ASP A 63 -2.20 0.99 -13.49
N LEU A 64 -3.00 0.97 -12.42
CA LEU A 64 -3.82 -0.18 -12.06
C LEU A 64 -4.82 -0.54 -13.18
N LEU A 65 -5.50 0.46 -13.76
CA LEU A 65 -6.43 0.21 -14.88
C LEU A 65 -5.69 -0.41 -16.07
N GLY A 66 -4.53 0.14 -16.42
CA GLY A 66 -3.71 -0.37 -17.51
C GLY A 66 -3.15 -1.77 -17.25
N ILE A 67 -2.81 -2.09 -15.99
CA ILE A 67 -2.42 -3.45 -15.60
C ILE A 67 -3.59 -4.42 -15.84
N LEU A 68 -4.79 -4.08 -15.39
CA LEU A 68 -5.97 -4.94 -15.59
C LEU A 68 -6.27 -5.17 -17.07
N ASP A 69 -6.21 -4.10 -17.88
CA ASP A 69 -6.46 -4.20 -19.32
C ASP A 69 -5.36 -5.01 -20.03
N ALA A 70 -4.08 -4.79 -19.70
CA ALA A 70 -2.95 -5.52 -20.27
C ALA A 70 -2.97 -7.02 -19.92
N LEU A 71 -3.51 -7.37 -18.75
CA LEU A 71 -3.68 -8.75 -18.31
C LEU A 71 -5.04 -9.35 -18.70
N ALA A 72 -5.88 -8.59 -19.42
CA ALA A 72 -7.25 -8.97 -19.78
C ALA A 72 -8.12 -9.41 -18.59
N ILE A 73 -7.94 -8.75 -17.45
CA ILE A 73 -8.68 -9.02 -16.21
C ILE A 73 -9.93 -8.14 -16.16
N PRO A 74 -11.14 -8.71 -16.26
CA PRO A 74 -12.37 -7.92 -16.35
C PRO A 74 -12.77 -7.30 -15.01
N LYS A 75 -12.58 -8.05 -13.90
CA LYS A 75 -12.86 -7.57 -12.55
C LYS A 75 -11.91 -8.15 -11.51
N VAL A 76 -11.68 -7.40 -10.44
CA VAL A 76 -10.78 -7.78 -9.33
C VAL A 76 -11.38 -7.51 -7.96
N PHE A 77 -10.94 -8.28 -6.97
CA PHE A 77 -10.97 -7.84 -5.58
C PHE A 77 -9.70 -7.01 -5.32
N LEU A 78 -9.85 -5.85 -4.70
CA LEU A 78 -8.72 -4.99 -4.32
C LEU A 78 -8.38 -5.22 -2.86
N ILE A 79 -7.09 -5.37 -2.57
CA ILE A 79 -6.58 -5.46 -1.20
C ILE A 79 -5.55 -4.33 -1.04
N GLY A 80 -5.83 -3.35 -0.19
CA GLY A 80 -4.97 -2.19 0.03
C GLY A 80 -4.48 -2.11 1.47
N LYS A 81 -3.17 -2.00 1.68
CA LYS A 81 -2.58 -1.83 3.01
C LYS A 81 -1.98 -0.44 3.14
N ASP A 82 -2.20 0.20 4.29
CA ASP A 82 -1.64 1.50 4.63
C ASP A 82 -1.91 2.55 3.53
N PHE A 83 -0.89 3.18 2.93
CA PHE A 83 -1.08 4.11 1.82
C PHE A 83 -1.67 3.48 0.55
N GLY A 84 -1.61 2.15 0.38
CA GLY A 84 -2.30 1.43 -0.68
C GLY A 84 -3.83 1.37 -0.53
N ALA A 85 -4.37 1.68 0.66
CA ALA A 85 -5.81 1.73 0.88
C ALA A 85 -6.47 2.86 0.08
N ARG A 86 -5.85 4.05 0.04
CA ARG A 86 -6.38 5.20 -0.69
C ARG A 86 -6.54 4.94 -2.19
N PRO A 87 -5.50 4.53 -2.96
CA PRO A 87 -5.66 4.23 -4.37
C PRO A 87 -6.65 3.08 -4.60
N ALA A 88 -6.75 2.08 -3.72
CA ALA A 88 -7.76 1.03 -3.83
C ALA A 88 -9.20 1.58 -3.75
N TYR A 89 -9.48 2.48 -2.79
CA TYR A 89 -10.78 3.14 -2.70
C TYR A 89 -11.07 4.05 -3.88
N LEU A 90 -10.09 4.84 -4.32
CA LEU A 90 -10.24 5.74 -5.46
C LEU A 90 -10.45 4.99 -6.76
N PHE A 91 -9.77 3.85 -6.95
CA PHE A 91 -9.98 2.99 -8.10
C PHE A 91 -11.40 2.40 -8.09
N ALA A 92 -11.87 1.90 -6.94
CA ALA A 92 -13.25 1.40 -6.83
C ALA A 92 -14.30 2.49 -7.07
N LEU A 93 -14.00 3.74 -6.70
CA LEU A 93 -14.81 4.92 -6.97
C LEU A 93 -14.91 5.25 -8.46
N LEU A 94 -13.78 5.24 -9.17
CA LEU A 94 -13.67 5.67 -10.57
C LEU A 94 -13.95 4.55 -11.58
N HIS A 95 -13.72 3.29 -11.20
CA HIS A 95 -13.91 2.10 -12.03
C HIS A 95 -14.80 1.04 -11.36
N PRO A 96 -16.04 1.37 -10.96
CA PRO A 96 -17.00 0.41 -10.37
C PRO A 96 -17.10 -0.91 -11.12
N GLU A 97 -17.09 -0.82 -12.44
CA GLU A 97 -17.28 -1.93 -13.36
C GLU A 97 -16.13 -2.93 -13.33
N LYS A 98 -14.96 -2.53 -12.79
CA LYS A 98 -13.74 -3.35 -12.67
C LYS A 98 -13.57 -3.95 -11.27
N VAL A 99 -14.42 -3.65 -10.29
CA VAL A 99 -14.21 -4.05 -8.89
C VAL A 99 -15.34 -4.95 -8.36
N LEU A 100 -14.97 -6.08 -7.74
CA LEU A 100 -15.88 -7.00 -7.05
C LEU A 100 -16.01 -6.69 -5.56
N GLY A 101 -14.94 -6.17 -4.95
CA GLY A 101 -14.90 -5.82 -3.54
C GLY A 101 -13.55 -5.22 -3.15
N VAL A 102 -13.50 -4.55 -2.00
CA VAL A 102 -12.30 -3.91 -1.47
C VAL A 102 -12.07 -4.36 -0.03
N VAL A 103 -10.86 -4.82 0.26
CA VAL A 103 -10.37 -5.11 1.61
C VAL A 103 -9.24 -4.14 1.91
N THR A 104 -9.25 -3.48 3.08
CA THR A 104 -8.17 -2.57 3.45
C THR A 104 -7.65 -2.81 4.87
N MET A 105 -6.36 -2.59 5.06
CA MET A 105 -5.66 -2.77 6.33
C MET A 105 -4.94 -1.48 6.74
N GLY A 106 -5.00 -1.12 8.03
CA GLY A 106 -4.30 0.03 8.61
C GLY A 106 -5.02 1.37 8.47
N VAL A 107 -5.41 1.78 7.25
CA VAL A 107 -6.04 3.08 7.00
C VAL A 107 -7.55 2.91 6.70
N PRO A 108 -8.45 3.49 7.51
CA PRO A 108 -9.89 3.41 7.26
C PRO A 108 -10.30 4.25 6.03
N TYR A 109 -11.44 3.91 5.43
CA TYR A 109 -12.02 4.71 4.35
C TYR A 109 -12.26 6.15 4.81
N ARG A 110 -11.73 7.09 4.03
CA ARG A 110 -11.96 8.53 4.19
C ARG A 110 -12.58 9.08 2.91
N PRO A 111 -13.79 9.65 2.98
CA PRO A 111 -14.38 10.31 1.82
C PRO A 111 -13.44 11.42 1.29
N PRO A 112 -13.32 11.60 -0.04
CA PRO A 112 -12.38 12.56 -0.63
C PRO A 112 -12.49 14.00 -0.10
N GLN A 113 -13.65 14.38 0.41
CA GLN A 113 -13.95 15.72 0.93
C GLN A 113 -13.60 15.90 2.42
N THR A 114 -13.12 14.85 3.09
CA THR A 114 -12.67 14.97 4.48
C THR A 114 -11.28 15.58 4.51
N ARG A 115 -11.18 16.80 5.06
CA ARG A 115 -9.87 17.40 5.37
C ARG A 115 -9.07 16.44 6.23
N SER A 116 -7.76 16.36 5.97
CA SER A 116 -6.87 15.52 6.77
C SER A 116 -6.96 15.96 8.24
N PRO A 117 -7.25 15.05 9.20
CA PRO A 117 -7.23 15.40 10.62
C PRO A 117 -5.83 15.88 11.07
N TYR A 118 -4.82 15.64 10.24
CA TYR A 118 -3.43 15.98 10.47
C TYR A 118 -3.07 17.42 10.13
N ASP A 119 -3.96 18.19 9.50
CA ASP A 119 -3.59 19.51 8.94
C ASP A 119 -3.48 20.66 9.95
N LYS A 120 -3.91 20.49 11.22
CA LYS A 120 -3.93 21.64 12.16
C LYS A 120 -3.53 21.36 13.62
N SER A 121 -3.18 20.14 14.02
CA SER A 121 -2.96 19.85 15.45
C SER A 121 -1.82 18.89 15.78
N LEU A 122 -0.98 18.49 14.81
CA LEU A 122 0.12 17.58 15.08
C LEU A 122 1.42 18.33 15.34
N PRO A 123 2.27 17.82 16.26
CA PRO A 123 3.58 18.41 16.53
C PRO A 123 4.46 18.51 15.27
N GLU A 124 5.33 19.51 15.22
CA GLU A 124 6.36 19.62 14.16
C GLU A 124 7.16 18.32 14.02
N GLY A 125 7.50 17.71 15.15
CA GLY A 125 8.27 16.47 15.25
C GLY A 125 7.62 15.24 14.63
N PHE A 126 6.32 15.29 14.34
CA PHE A 126 5.60 14.16 13.81
C PHE A 126 6.08 13.77 12.41
N TYR A 127 6.37 12.49 12.19
CA TYR A 127 7.03 12.02 10.97
C TYR A 127 6.36 12.46 9.67
N ILE A 128 5.03 12.52 9.60
CA ILE A 128 4.31 12.99 8.40
C ILE A 128 4.70 14.44 8.08
N ASN A 129 4.82 15.30 9.08
CA ASN A 129 5.18 16.71 8.87
C ASN A 129 6.61 16.82 8.34
N ARG A 130 7.54 16.04 8.88
CA ARG A 130 8.95 16.06 8.45
C ARG A 130 9.18 15.43 7.09
N TRP A 131 8.48 14.35 6.77
CA TRP A 131 8.59 13.69 5.47
C TRP A 131 7.85 14.42 4.34
N ARG A 132 6.84 15.23 4.70
CA ARG A 132 6.15 16.13 3.77
C ARG A 132 7.06 17.25 3.27
N GLU A 133 8.02 17.72 4.06
CA GLU A 133 8.97 18.75 3.64
C GLU A 133 9.94 18.20 2.57
N PRO A 134 9.91 18.73 1.33
CA PRO A 134 10.79 18.24 0.27
C PRO A 134 12.26 18.43 0.61
N GLY A 135 13.06 17.36 0.47
CA GLY A 135 14.49 17.37 0.74
C GLY A 135 14.87 17.05 2.18
N ARG A 136 13.98 17.22 3.15
CA ARG A 136 14.29 16.96 4.57
C ARG A 136 14.44 15.47 4.86
N ALA A 137 13.45 14.66 4.47
CA ALA A 137 13.55 13.21 4.60
C ALA A 137 14.67 12.62 3.76
N GLU A 138 14.92 13.16 2.57
CA GLU A 138 16.03 12.74 1.72
C GLU A 138 17.38 13.02 2.38
N ALA A 139 17.54 14.19 3.01
CA ALA A 139 18.74 14.51 3.78
C ALA A 139 18.87 13.61 5.01
N ASP A 140 17.78 13.34 5.72
CA ASP A 140 17.75 12.44 6.88
C ASP A 140 18.17 11.00 6.47
N PHE A 141 17.51 10.45 5.47
CA PHE A 141 17.74 9.09 4.96
C PHE A 141 19.13 8.97 4.31
N GLY A 142 19.60 10.01 3.62
CA GLY A 142 20.90 10.05 2.96
C GLY A 142 22.11 9.94 3.89
N ARG A 143 21.90 10.04 5.21
CA ARG A 143 22.95 9.77 6.22
C ARG A 143 23.24 8.27 6.39
N LEU A 144 22.37 7.40 5.90
CA LEU A 144 22.34 5.97 6.17
C LEU A 144 22.25 5.18 4.85
N ASP A 145 22.69 3.92 4.87
CA ASP A 145 22.38 3.01 3.75
C ASP A 145 20.89 2.63 3.73
N ALA A 146 20.39 2.21 2.56
CA ALA A 146 18.98 1.91 2.37
C ALA A 146 18.46 0.82 3.31
N LYS A 147 19.29 -0.19 3.61
CA LYS A 147 18.97 -1.26 4.54
C LYS A 147 18.74 -0.72 5.96
N THR A 148 19.60 0.19 6.42
CA THR A 148 19.49 0.82 7.73
C THR A 148 18.25 1.73 7.82
N VAL A 149 17.92 2.46 6.75
CA VAL A 149 16.67 3.24 6.69
C VAL A 149 15.45 2.31 6.82
N VAL A 150 15.38 1.23 6.03
CA VAL A 150 14.28 0.24 6.10
C VAL A 150 14.18 -0.36 7.50
N ARG A 151 15.31 -0.77 8.09
CA ARG A 151 15.38 -1.29 9.47
C ARG A 151 14.76 -0.30 10.46
N ASN A 152 15.16 0.96 10.38
CA ASN A 152 14.69 1.99 11.29
C ASN A 152 13.18 2.24 11.13
N VAL A 153 12.66 2.26 9.90
CA VAL A 153 11.22 2.35 9.62
C VAL A 153 10.46 1.17 10.24
N TYR A 154 10.92 -0.07 10.02
CA TYR A 154 10.27 -1.25 10.61
C TYR A 154 10.25 -1.21 12.14
N ILE A 155 11.34 -0.76 12.78
CA ILE A 155 11.41 -0.61 14.24
C ILE A 155 10.44 0.49 14.71
N LEU A 156 10.40 1.65 14.06
CA LEU A 156 9.54 2.76 14.45
C LEU A 156 8.05 2.41 14.39
N PHE A 157 7.63 1.79 13.29
CA PHE A 157 6.21 1.49 13.04
C PHE A 157 5.74 0.13 13.58
N SER A 158 6.62 -0.57 14.30
CA SER A 158 6.26 -1.74 15.12
C SER A 158 6.05 -1.40 16.60
N ARG A 159 6.22 -0.13 16.98
CA ARG A 159 5.93 0.38 18.33
C ARG A 159 4.45 0.81 18.43
N SER A 160 3.98 1.05 19.64
CA SER A 160 2.63 1.58 19.89
C SER A 160 2.59 3.11 19.82
N GLU A 161 3.73 3.77 20.05
CA GLU A 161 3.84 5.22 19.99
C GLU A 161 3.97 5.73 18.55
N LEU A 162 3.29 6.84 18.28
CA LEU A 162 3.47 7.56 17.02
C LEU A 162 4.88 8.17 16.95
N PRO A 163 5.61 8.04 15.82
CA PRO A 163 6.94 8.65 15.68
C PRO A 163 6.85 10.18 15.69
N ILE A 164 7.30 10.77 16.81
CA ILE A 164 7.43 12.21 17.02
C ILE A 164 8.85 12.47 17.52
N ALA A 165 9.69 13.06 16.67
CA ALA A 165 11.07 13.41 17.01
C ALA A 165 11.14 14.73 17.81
N ALA A 166 12.16 14.85 18.66
CA ALA A 166 12.46 16.10 19.35
C ALA A 166 12.96 17.18 18.36
N GLU A 167 12.93 18.46 18.78
CA GLU A 167 13.35 19.60 17.94
C GLU A 167 14.80 19.50 17.43
N ASN A 168 15.68 18.82 18.17
CA ASN A 168 17.10 18.68 17.88
C ASN A 168 17.49 17.30 17.29
N GLN A 169 16.51 16.51 16.86
CA GLN A 169 16.72 15.17 16.27
C GLN A 169 16.01 15.11 14.92
N GLU A 170 16.34 14.16 14.06
CA GLU A 170 15.53 13.73 12.92
C GLU A 170 14.86 12.36 13.13
N ILE A 171 13.96 11.94 12.23
CA ILE A 171 13.17 10.70 12.40
C ILE A 171 14.08 9.48 12.50
N MET A 172 15.14 9.41 11.68
CA MET A 172 16.08 8.29 11.75
C MET A 172 16.93 8.28 13.04
N ASP A 173 17.03 9.38 13.77
CA ASP A 173 17.76 9.44 15.06
C ASP A 173 16.94 8.83 16.22
N MET A 174 15.66 8.56 16.02
CA MET A 174 14.77 7.98 17.03
C MET A 174 15.03 6.47 17.26
N VAL A 175 15.85 5.84 16.43
CA VAL A 175 16.15 4.41 16.51
C VAL A 175 17.58 4.19 16.98
N ASP A 176 17.70 3.58 18.16
CA ASP A 176 19.01 3.14 18.65
C ASP A 176 19.50 1.93 17.85
N SER A 177 20.76 1.96 17.42
CA SER A 177 21.40 0.89 16.67
C SER A 177 21.36 -0.48 17.36
N SER A 178 21.30 -0.52 18.69
CA SER A 178 21.18 -1.75 19.50
C SER A 178 19.76 -2.31 19.57
N THR A 179 18.74 -1.57 19.10
CA THR A 179 17.35 -2.02 19.13
C THR A 179 17.18 -3.26 18.23
N PRO A 180 16.66 -4.39 18.73
CA PRO A 180 16.47 -5.57 17.89
C PRO A 180 15.38 -5.35 16.83
N LEU A 181 15.42 -6.12 15.75
CA LEU A 181 14.32 -6.17 14.78
C LEU A 181 13.04 -6.71 15.44
N PRO A 182 11.85 -6.34 14.93
CA PRO A 182 10.61 -7.01 15.29
C PRO A 182 10.75 -8.53 15.12
N PRO A 183 10.20 -9.36 16.02
CA PRO A 183 10.48 -10.81 16.04
C PRO A 183 9.94 -11.57 14.82
N TRP A 184 9.04 -10.97 14.06
CA TRP A 184 8.44 -11.51 12.84
C TRP A 184 9.13 -11.00 11.56
N PHE A 185 10.10 -10.09 11.67
CA PHE A 185 10.81 -9.49 10.54
C PHE A 185 12.27 -9.94 10.54
N THR A 186 12.62 -10.79 9.58
CA THR A 186 13.93 -11.47 9.57
C THR A 186 15.02 -10.61 8.92
N GLU A 187 16.28 -11.00 9.15
CA GLU A 187 17.42 -10.35 8.47
C GLU A 187 17.39 -10.58 6.94
N GLU A 188 16.82 -11.69 6.50
CA GLU A 188 16.63 -12.03 5.09
C GLU A 188 15.58 -11.12 4.43
N ASP A 189 14.47 -10.85 5.12
CA ASP A 189 13.45 -9.89 4.69
C ASP A 189 14.04 -8.48 4.61
N LEU A 190 14.79 -8.07 5.64
CA LEU A 190 15.45 -6.78 5.68
C LEU A 190 16.45 -6.61 4.52
N GLU A 191 17.23 -7.65 4.22
CA GLU A 191 18.15 -7.66 3.08
C GLU A 191 17.41 -7.54 1.74
N ALA A 192 16.26 -8.20 1.59
CA ALA A 192 15.43 -8.12 0.39
C ALA A 192 14.88 -6.70 0.18
N TYR A 193 14.28 -6.10 1.21
CA TYR A 193 13.78 -4.72 1.14
C TYR A 193 14.91 -3.70 0.96
N GLY A 194 16.04 -3.88 1.64
CA GLY A 194 17.22 -3.03 1.50
C GLY A 194 17.69 -2.93 0.05
N LYS A 195 17.79 -4.06 -0.65
CA LYS A 195 18.16 -4.11 -2.09
C LYS A 195 17.13 -3.43 -3.00
N LEU A 196 15.84 -3.60 -2.69
CA LEU A 196 14.76 -2.94 -3.45
C LEU A 196 14.86 -1.41 -3.35
N TYR A 197 15.09 -0.89 -2.13
CA TYR A 197 15.23 0.54 -1.90
C TYR A 197 16.59 1.11 -2.32
N GLU A 198 17.66 0.32 -2.30
CA GLU A 198 18.95 0.71 -2.86
C GLU A 198 18.84 0.97 -4.38
N LYS A 199 18.07 0.13 -5.08
CA LYS A 199 17.84 0.29 -6.52
C LYS A 199 16.88 1.44 -6.85
N SER A 200 15.84 1.61 -6.06
CA SER A 200 14.72 2.51 -6.38
C SER A 200 14.84 3.90 -5.76
N GLY A 201 15.53 4.02 -4.63
CA GLY A 201 15.48 5.19 -3.76
C GLY A 201 14.13 5.33 -3.04
N PHE A 202 14.04 6.32 -2.15
CA PHE A 202 12.85 6.55 -1.31
C PHE A 202 11.90 7.63 -1.85
N GLN A 203 12.25 8.32 -2.93
CA GLN A 203 11.54 9.53 -3.36
C GLN A 203 10.07 9.27 -3.72
N THR A 204 9.76 8.19 -4.45
CA THR A 204 8.37 7.81 -4.74
C THR A 204 7.60 7.44 -3.47
N ALA A 205 8.27 6.69 -2.57
CA ALA A 205 7.70 6.28 -1.28
C ALA A 205 7.47 7.46 -0.32
N LEU A 206 8.18 8.58 -0.52
CA LEU A 206 7.93 9.83 0.20
C LEU A 206 6.87 10.69 -0.50
N GLN A 207 6.89 10.73 -1.83
CA GLN A 207 5.96 11.54 -2.63
C GLN A 207 4.51 11.10 -2.44
N MET A 208 4.22 9.84 -2.77
CA MET A 208 2.85 9.34 -2.88
C MET A 208 2.08 9.46 -1.56
N PRO A 209 2.65 9.05 -0.42
CA PRO A 209 1.96 9.12 0.87
C PRO A 209 1.84 10.52 1.46
N TYR A 210 2.91 11.32 1.39
CA TYR A 210 3.07 12.49 2.27
C TYR A 210 2.93 13.81 1.54
N ARG A 211 3.20 13.85 0.22
CA ARG A 211 3.31 15.08 -0.57
C ARG A 211 2.22 15.22 -1.64
N ALA A 212 1.83 14.11 -2.28
CA ALA A 212 0.73 14.05 -3.25
C ALA A 212 -0.66 13.82 -2.60
N SER A 213 -0.74 13.78 -1.27
CA SER A 213 -1.97 13.45 -0.55
C SER A 213 -3.11 14.47 -0.73
N THR A 214 -2.82 15.65 -1.28
CA THR A 214 -3.75 16.78 -1.45
C THR A 214 -4.32 16.94 -2.86
N ASP A 215 -4.07 16.02 -3.78
CA ASP A 215 -4.58 16.15 -5.15
C ASP A 215 -6.12 16.22 -5.15
N ASP A 216 -6.66 17.34 -5.64
CA ASP A 216 -8.07 17.52 -5.94
C ASP A 216 -8.42 16.59 -7.09
N LEU A 217 -9.18 15.53 -6.81
CA LEU A 217 -9.58 14.55 -7.80
C LEU A 217 -10.60 15.09 -8.80
N GLY A 218 -11.01 16.36 -8.67
CA GLY A 218 -11.98 17.01 -9.57
C GLY A 218 -13.37 16.38 -9.52
N THR A 219 -13.63 15.48 -8.57
CA THR A 219 -14.92 14.81 -8.42
C THR A 219 -15.72 15.47 -7.29
N SER A 220 -16.84 16.09 -7.65
CA SER A 220 -17.85 16.54 -6.67
C SER A 220 -18.66 15.37 -6.09
N GLU A 221 -18.41 14.14 -6.57
CA GLU A 221 -19.07 12.93 -6.09
C GLU A 221 -18.49 12.52 -4.73
N SER A 222 -19.09 13.06 -3.67
CA SER A 222 -18.87 12.69 -2.26
C SER A 222 -19.33 11.28 -1.91
N ILE A 223 -20.02 10.62 -2.84
CA ILE A 223 -20.68 9.35 -2.64
C ILE A 223 -20.05 8.40 -3.64
N VAL A 224 -19.44 7.34 -3.14
CA VAL A 224 -19.17 6.17 -3.95
C VAL A 224 -20.53 5.74 -4.53
N LYS A 225 -20.78 6.07 -5.80
CA LYS A 225 -22.00 5.67 -6.53
C LYS A 225 -22.02 4.17 -6.83
N VAL A 226 -20.88 3.51 -6.62
CA VAL A 226 -20.86 2.09 -6.28
C VAL A 226 -21.36 2.02 -4.85
N PRO A 227 -22.53 1.46 -4.58
CA PRO A 227 -22.95 1.37 -3.22
C PRO A 227 -22.00 0.41 -2.51
N VAL A 228 -21.01 0.98 -1.83
CA VAL A 228 -20.10 0.26 -0.93
C VAL A 228 -20.92 -0.45 0.15
N ARG A 229 -22.18 -0.04 0.38
CA ARG A 229 -23.16 -0.73 1.21
C ARG A 229 -24.16 -1.64 0.48
N SER A 230 -24.39 -1.50 -0.83
CA SER A 230 -25.41 -2.31 -1.55
C SER A 230 -24.81 -3.42 -2.41
N PHE A 231 -23.50 -3.39 -2.69
CA PHE A 231 -22.74 -4.55 -3.20
C PHE A 231 -21.93 -5.24 -2.10
N VAL A 232 -21.67 -4.56 -0.97
CA VAL A 232 -21.00 -5.10 0.22
C VAL A 232 -21.90 -4.82 1.45
N PRO A 233 -23.02 -5.54 1.62
CA PRO A 233 -23.94 -5.33 2.75
C PRO A 233 -23.23 -5.47 4.12
N ASP A 234 -22.07 -6.13 4.14
CA ASP A 234 -21.22 -6.34 5.32
C ASP A 234 -20.00 -5.40 5.40
N LEU A 235 -20.03 -4.18 4.84
CA LEU A 235 -19.05 -3.15 5.25
C LEU A 235 -19.35 -2.61 6.68
N GLY A 236 -19.63 -3.54 7.59
CA GLY A 236 -19.79 -3.41 9.02
C GLY A 236 -18.74 -4.17 9.81
N ASP A 237 -17.95 -5.04 9.16
CA ASP A 237 -16.89 -5.78 9.83
C ASP A 237 -15.57 -5.02 9.70
N CYS A 238 -15.44 -3.92 10.44
CA CYS A 238 -14.11 -3.44 10.82
C CYS A 238 -13.53 -4.51 11.75
N ILE A 239 -12.89 -5.53 11.18
CA ILE A 239 -12.26 -6.59 11.96
C ILE A 239 -10.98 -5.99 12.53
N SER A 240 -11.08 -5.49 13.76
CA SER A 240 -9.89 -5.14 14.53
C SER A 240 -9.17 -6.44 14.86
N ALA A 241 -8.01 -6.66 14.24
CA ALA A 241 -7.14 -7.80 14.55
C ALA A 241 -6.47 -7.68 15.94
N GLY A 242 -6.90 -6.73 16.78
CA GLY A 242 -6.42 -6.56 18.16
C GLY A 242 -4.97 -6.11 18.29
N LYS A 243 -4.24 -5.93 17.19
CA LYS A 243 -2.85 -5.46 17.16
C LYS A 243 -2.78 -4.15 16.38
N GLU A 244 -2.38 -3.09 17.06
CA GLU A 244 -2.37 -1.70 16.58
C GLU A 244 -1.16 -1.37 15.68
N HIS A 245 -0.59 -2.36 14.99
CA HIS A 245 0.65 -2.18 14.22
C HIS A 245 0.38 -2.14 12.72
N ILE A 246 1.16 -1.31 12.01
CA ILE A 246 0.97 -1.04 10.58
C ILE A 246 1.26 -2.26 9.70
N PHE A 247 1.98 -3.27 10.22
CA PHE A 247 2.41 -4.48 9.49
C PHE A 247 1.67 -5.76 9.90
N VAL A 248 0.38 -5.67 10.24
CA VAL A 248 -0.41 -6.81 10.74
C VAL A 248 -0.37 -8.03 9.80
N GLN A 249 -0.28 -7.82 8.49
CA GLN A 249 -0.18 -8.87 7.47
C GLN A 249 1.13 -9.65 7.52
N GLU A 250 2.21 -9.05 8.03
CA GLU A 250 3.50 -9.71 8.25
C GLU A 250 3.61 -10.25 9.69
N GLN A 251 3.01 -9.56 10.65
CA GLN A 251 3.03 -9.97 12.07
C GLN A 251 2.11 -11.16 12.37
N SER A 252 1.00 -11.29 11.64
CA SER A 252 -0.01 -12.35 11.86
C SER A 252 -0.59 -12.80 10.52
N PRO A 253 0.25 -13.37 9.62
CA PRO A 253 -0.13 -13.68 8.25
C PRO A 253 -1.25 -14.71 8.18
N GLU A 254 -1.27 -15.73 9.06
CA GLU A 254 -2.33 -16.76 9.06
C GLU A 254 -3.70 -16.14 9.37
N LEU A 255 -3.76 -15.28 10.39
CA LEU A 255 -4.99 -14.58 10.76
C LEU A 255 -5.47 -13.67 9.63
N VAL A 256 -4.57 -12.84 9.08
CA VAL A 256 -4.93 -11.91 8.01
C VAL A 256 -5.39 -12.68 6.76
N ASN A 257 -4.70 -13.76 6.40
CA ASN A 257 -5.10 -14.63 5.29
C ASN A 257 -6.47 -15.28 5.53
N GLU A 258 -6.74 -15.77 6.74
CA GLU A 258 -8.04 -16.35 7.08
C GLU A 258 -9.16 -15.31 6.96
N LEU A 259 -8.95 -14.08 7.43
CA LEU A 259 -9.92 -12.99 7.32
C LEU A 259 -10.20 -12.61 5.87
N ILE A 260 -9.15 -12.46 5.06
CA ILE A 260 -9.27 -12.18 3.63
C ILE A 260 -10.03 -13.32 2.93
N LEU A 261 -9.64 -14.57 3.14
CA LEU A 261 -10.29 -15.72 2.53
C LEU A 261 -11.76 -15.86 2.96
N THR A 262 -12.06 -15.58 4.23
CA THR A 262 -13.43 -15.58 4.75
C THR A 262 -14.28 -14.51 4.06
N PHE A 263 -13.74 -13.31 3.87
CA PHE A 263 -14.42 -12.26 3.10
C PHE A 263 -14.63 -12.68 1.64
N LEU A 264 -13.59 -13.17 0.96
CA LEU A 264 -13.67 -13.54 -0.46
C LEU A 264 -14.68 -14.66 -0.72
N ARG A 265 -14.79 -15.65 0.18
CA ARG A 265 -15.77 -16.75 0.10
C ARG A 265 -17.24 -16.30 0.17
N LYS A 266 -17.53 -15.06 0.59
CA LYS A 266 -18.90 -14.52 0.56
C LYS A 266 -19.33 -14.12 -0.87
N TYR A 267 -18.38 -13.93 -1.79
CA TYR A 267 -18.60 -13.35 -3.12
C TYR A 267 -18.21 -14.28 -4.28
N VAL A 268 -17.69 -15.48 -3.97
CA VAL A 268 -17.29 -16.54 -4.91
C VAL A 268 -17.98 -17.83 -4.49
#